data_AF-A0A438I1X4-F1
#
_entry.id   AF-A0A438I1X4-F1
#
_cell.length_a   1.000
_cell.length_b   1.000
_cell.length_c   1.000
_cell.angle_alpha   90.00
_cell.angle_beta   90.00
_cell.angle_gamma   90.00
#
_symmetry.space_group_name_H-M   'P 1'
#
loop_
_entity.id
_entity.type
_entity.pdbx_description
1 polymer ?
#
loop_
_entity_poly.entity_id
_entity_poly.type
_entity_poly.pdbx_seq_one_letter_code
_entity_poly.pdbx_strand_id
1 'polypeptide(L)'
;MKFRYAMVCSSNQNRSMEAHSLLKKQGFDVSSYGTGAHVKLPGPSLREPNVYEFGTPYKHMFDDLRRKDPDLYPLSSISSYKRNGILPMLKRNSSVKTAPQRWQDNAADGPFDVVFTFEEKVFDMVVEG
;
A
#
# COMPACT_ATOMS: atom_id res chain seq x y z
N MET A 1 -25.89 -13.37 5.12
CA MET A 1 -25.38 -12.10 4.58
C MET A 1 -23.87 -12.22 4.43
N LYS A 2 -23.28 -11.71 3.34
CA LYS A 2 -21.83 -11.69 3.16
C LYS A 2 -21.34 -10.31 3.58
N PHE A 3 -20.54 -10.25 4.66
CA PHE A 3 -19.98 -8.99 5.12
C PHE A 3 -18.93 -8.45 4.15
N ARG A 4 -18.86 -7.13 4.05
CA ARG A 4 -17.88 -6.38 3.29
C ARG A 4 -16.89 -5.70 4.23
N TYR A 5 -15.61 -5.88 3.94
CA TYR A 5 -14.51 -5.53 4.83
C TYR A 5 -13.61 -4.44 4.24
N ALA A 6 -13.17 -3.49 5.06
CA ALA A 6 -12.13 -2.53 4.69
C ALA A 6 -10.89 -2.67 5.56
N MET A 7 -9.72 -2.83 4.93
CA MET A 7 -8.42 -2.87 5.59
C MET A 7 -7.73 -1.51 5.46
N VAL A 8 -7.49 -0.79 6.55
CA VAL A 8 -7.02 0.61 6.49
C VAL A 8 -5.70 0.78 7.24
N CYS A 9 -4.66 1.25 6.55
CA CYS A 9 -3.39 1.65 7.17
C CYS A 9 -3.02 3.08 6.75
N SER A 10 -1.78 3.53 6.98
CA SER A 10 -1.37 4.89 6.59
C SER A 10 -1.23 5.08 5.06
N SER A 11 -0.39 4.29 4.38
CA SER A 11 -0.05 4.52 2.97
C SER A 11 -0.64 3.50 1.99
N ASN A 12 -1.46 2.57 2.48
CA ASN A 12 -2.02 1.48 1.68
C ASN A 12 -0.96 0.69 0.88
N GLN A 13 0.14 0.31 1.53
CA GLN A 13 1.29 -0.37 0.92
C GLN A 13 1.56 -1.75 1.51
N ASN A 14 1.70 -1.82 2.83
CA ASN A 14 2.10 -3.05 3.53
C ASN A 14 0.92 -3.68 4.27
N ARG A 15 0.70 -3.33 5.55
CA ARG A 15 -0.29 -3.94 6.46
C ARG A 15 -1.69 -4.16 5.84
N SER A 16 -2.32 -3.10 5.32
CA SER A 16 -3.66 -3.20 4.73
C SER A 16 -3.69 -4.06 3.46
N MET A 17 -2.63 -4.00 2.66
CA MET A 17 -2.54 -4.73 1.41
C MET A 17 -2.21 -6.20 1.61
N GLU A 18 -1.41 -6.57 2.61
CA GLU A 18 -1.17 -7.96 2.99
C GLU A 18 -2.48 -8.61 3.46
N ALA A 19 -3.22 -7.92 4.33
CA ALA A 19 -4.53 -8.37 4.78
C ALA A 19 -5.52 -8.49 3.61
N HIS A 20 -5.60 -7.49 2.73
CA HIS A 20 -6.43 -7.57 1.51
C HIS A 20 -6.06 -8.80 0.68
N SER A 21 -4.78 -8.99 0.36
CA SER A 21 -4.30 -10.14 -0.42
C SER A 21 -4.73 -11.48 0.20
N LEU A 22 -4.59 -11.62 1.51
CA LEU A 22 -4.97 -12.84 2.23
C LEU A 22 -6.49 -13.06 2.22
N LEU A 23 -7.28 -12.06 2.60
CA LEU A 23 -8.75 -12.17 2.66
C LEU A 23 -9.36 -12.39 1.28
N LYS A 24 -8.84 -11.72 0.24
CA LYS A 24 -9.29 -11.92 -1.15
C LYS A 24 -9.05 -13.35 -1.63
N LYS A 25 -7.91 -13.96 -1.29
CA LYS A 25 -7.62 -15.37 -1.60
C LYS A 25 -8.60 -16.34 -0.92
N GLN A 26 -9.18 -15.96 0.22
CA GLN A 26 -10.19 -16.73 0.94
C GLN A 26 -11.63 -16.41 0.49
N GLY A 27 -11.81 -15.57 -0.55
CA GLY A 27 -13.12 -15.27 -1.14
C GLY A 27 -13.96 -14.22 -0.40
N PHE A 28 -13.38 -13.49 0.56
CA PHE A 28 -14.06 -12.38 1.23
C PHE A 28 -14.26 -11.18 0.27
N ASP A 29 -15.33 -10.42 0.50
CA ASP A 29 -15.52 -9.12 -0.12
C ASP A 29 -14.70 -8.09 0.67
N VAL A 30 -13.53 -7.73 0.15
CA VAL A 30 -12.54 -6.93 0.86
C VAL A 30 -11.99 -5.82 -0.02
N SER A 31 -11.87 -4.63 0.57
CA SER A 31 -11.17 -3.48 0.01
C SER A 31 -10.08 -2.99 0.99
N SER A 32 -9.21 -2.09 0.53
CA SER A 32 -8.14 -1.57 1.39
C SER A 32 -7.80 -0.11 1.10
N TYR A 33 -7.36 0.64 2.11
CA TYR A 33 -7.17 2.08 1.99
C TYR A 33 -6.00 2.59 2.83
N GLY A 34 -5.66 3.85 2.57
CA GLY A 34 -4.65 4.64 3.27
C GLY A 34 -5.27 5.91 3.84
N THR A 35 -4.96 6.29 5.06
CA THR A 35 -5.45 7.56 5.66
C THR A 35 -4.46 8.71 5.57
N GLY A 36 -3.19 8.43 5.24
CA GLY A 36 -2.16 9.45 5.13
C GLY A 36 -2.47 10.49 4.05
N ALA A 37 -1.78 11.63 4.10
CA ALA A 37 -1.86 12.62 3.03
C ALA A 37 -1.21 12.12 1.72
N HIS A 38 -0.12 11.37 1.84
CA HIS A 38 0.63 10.80 0.72
C HIS A 38 1.04 9.36 1.01
N VAL A 39 1.38 8.62 -0.05
CA VAL A 39 1.96 7.29 0.05
C VAL A 39 3.45 7.44 0.32
N LYS A 40 3.94 6.88 1.43
CA LYS A 40 5.35 6.92 1.81
C LYS A 40 5.95 5.50 1.77
N LEU A 41 7.05 5.36 1.07
CA LEU A 41 7.89 4.16 1.06
C LEU A 41 9.29 4.52 1.60
N PRO A 42 9.99 3.58 2.26
CA PRO A 42 11.38 3.80 2.64
C PRO A 42 12.23 4.20 1.44
N GLY A 43 13.17 5.11 1.64
CA GLY A 43 14.17 5.51 0.66
C GLY A 43 15.59 5.29 1.18
N PRO A 44 16.61 5.95 0.59
CA PRO A 44 18.03 5.75 0.94
C PRO A 44 18.34 6.08 2.41
N SER A 45 17.59 6.99 3.01
CA SER A 45 17.73 7.38 4.41
C SER A 45 16.36 7.62 5.07
N LEU A 46 16.33 7.69 6.40
CA LEU A 46 15.11 8.03 7.15
C LEU A 46 14.54 9.42 6.81
N ARG A 47 15.39 10.34 6.33
CA ARG A 47 15.02 11.71 5.98
C ARG A 47 14.56 11.85 4.52
N GLU A 48 14.83 10.84 3.70
CA GLU A 48 14.59 10.86 2.26
C GLU A 48 13.67 9.69 1.85
N PRO A 49 12.39 9.68 2.29
CA PRO A 49 11.43 8.68 1.85
C PRO A 49 11.05 8.88 0.38
N ASN A 50 10.66 7.80 -0.29
CA ASN A 50 9.99 7.88 -1.57
C ASN A 50 8.51 8.25 -1.34
N VAL A 51 8.08 9.38 -1.87
CA VAL A 51 6.72 9.92 -1.70
C VAL A 51 5.98 9.89 -3.03
N TYR A 52 4.73 9.43 -3.00
CA TYR A 52 3.85 9.39 -4.16
C TYR A 52 2.43 9.83 -3.80
N GLU A 53 1.69 10.32 -4.79
CA GLU A 53 0.27 10.58 -4.65
C GLU A 53 -0.54 9.28 -4.58
N PHE A 54 -1.65 9.32 -3.82
CA PHE A 54 -2.69 8.29 -3.95
C PHE A 54 -3.20 8.27 -5.40
N GLY A 55 -3.57 7.08 -5.89
CA GLY A 55 -3.91 6.87 -7.30
C GLY A 55 -2.71 6.59 -8.23
N THR A 56 -1.46 6.82 -7.79
CA THR A 56 -0.28 6.41 -8.56
C THR A 56 -0.23 4.88 -8.69
N PRO A 57 -0.21 4.28 -9.89
CA PRO A 57 -0.22 2.82 -10.02
C PRO A 57 0.98 2.15 -9.35
N TYR A 58 0.78 1.03 -8.66
CA TYR A 58 1.88 0.31 -8.00
C TYR A 58 2.95 -0.15 -9.00
N LYS A 59 2.57 -0.44 -10.24
CA LYS A 59 3.50 -0.76 -11.33
C LYS A 59 4.42 0.43 -11.65
N HIS A 60 3.89 1.65 -11.67
CA HIS A 60 4.68 2.86 -11.88
C HIS A 60 5.67 3.06 -10.72
N MET A 61 5.22 2.93 -9.46
CA MET A 61 6.12 2.99 -8.30
C MET A 61 7.23 1.93 -8.37
N PHE A 62 6.89 0.70 -8.81
CA PHE A 62 7.86 -0.38 -8.98
C PHE A 62 8.92 -0.02 -10.02
N ASP A 63 8.51 0.45 -11.20
CA ASP A 63 9.42 0.81 -12.29
C ASP A 63 10.30 2.02 -11.93
N ASP A 64 9.75 2.99 -11.19
CA ASP A 64 10.49 4.15 -10.69
C ASP A 64 11.57 3.75 -9.67
N LEU A 65 11.21 2.99 -8.63
CA LEU A 65 12.17 2.51 -7.63
C LEU A 65 13.22 1.57 -8.24
N ARG A 66 12.82 0.73 -9.20
CA ARG A 66 13.76 -0.11 -9.93
C ARG A 66 14.79 0.72 -10.68
N ARG A 67 14.41 1.87 -11.27
CA ARG A 67 15.32 2.75 -12.01
C ARG A 67 16.22 3.57 -11.09
N LYS A 68 15.71 4.00 -9.93
CA LYS A 68 16.45 4.76 -8.91
C LYS A 68 17.52 3.96 -8.18
N ASP A 69 17.56 2.64 -8.37
CA ASP A 69 18.55 1.80 -7.71
C ASP A 69 19.93 1.93 -8.39
N PRO A 70 20.96 2.47 -7.70
CA PRO A 70 22.30 2.62 -8.27
C PRO A 70 22.99 1.28 -8.57
N ASP A 71 22.52 0.16 -8.02
CA ASP A 71 23.03 -1.20 -8.29
C ASP A 71 22.47 -1.81 -9.60
N LEU A 72 22.03 -1.01 -10.55
CA LEU A 72 21.51 -1.48 -11.84
C LEU A 72 22.60 -2.11 -12.73
N TYR A 73 23.89 -1.98 -12.37
CA TYR A 73 25.02 -2.60 -13.05
C TYR A 73 25.38 -3.98 -12.42
N PRO A 74 25.61 -5.02 -13.24
CA PRO A 74 25.60 -6.43 -12.82
C PRO A 74 26.81 -6.91 -11.99
N LEU A 75 27.57 -6.02 -11.34
CA LEU A 75 28.82 -6.37 -10.63
C LEU A 75 28.82 -6.07 -9.11
N SER A 76 27.75 -5.48 -8.54
CA SER A 76 27.55 -5.42 -7.09
C SER A 76 26.22 -6.07 -6.70
N SER A 77 26.31 -7.22 -6.05
CA SER A 77 25.21 -8.16 -5.86
C SER A 77 24.13 -7.64 -4.89
N ILE A 78 22.92 -7.43 -5.43
CA ILE A 78 21.60 -7.27 -4.78
C ILE A 78 21.21 -5.83 -4.38
N SER A 79 20.44 -5.20 -5.27
CA SER A 79 19.63 -3.98 -5.09
C SER A 79 19.10 -3.77 -3.66
N SER A 80 19.29 -2.56 -3.12
CA SER A 80 18.81 -2.17 -1.78
C SER A 80 17.29 -2.36 -1.64
N TYR A 81 16.52 -2.05 -2.69
CA TYR A 81 15.07 -2.24 -2.74
C TYR A 81 14.64 -3.70 -2.91
N LYS A 82 15.52 -4.57 -3.41
CA LYS A 82 15.32 -6.03 -3.37
C LYS A 82 15.61 -6.60 -1.99
N ARG A 83 16.66 -6.13 -1.29
CA ARG A 83 17.00 -6.59 0.07
C ARG A 83 15.95 -6.18 1.10
N ASN A 84 15.40 -4.98 1.01
CA ASN A 84 14.40 -4.48 1.96
C ASN A 84 12.95 -4.93 1.65
N GLY A 85 12.75 -5.72 0.59
CA GLY A 85 11.45 -6.29 0.23
C GLY A 85 10.45 -5.34 -0.43
N ILE A 86 10.82 -4.09 -0.73
CA ILE A 86 9.89 -3.11 -1.31
C ILE A 86 9.45 -3.49 -2.73
N LEU A 87 10.37 -3.95 -3.58
CA LEU A 87 10.01 -4.36 -4.95
C LEU A 87 9.09 -5.61 -4.95
N PRO A 88 9.37 -6.68 -4.19
CA PRO A 88 8.41 -7.77 -4.00
C PRO A 88 7.03 -7.32 -3.48
N MET A 89 7.00 -6.41 -2.50
CA MET A 89 5.76 -5.85 -1.95
C MET A 89 4.95 -5.10 -3.01
N LEU A 90 5.59 -4.22 -3.80
CA LEU A 90 4.92 -3.50 -4.89
C LEU A 90 4.39 -4.44 -5.98
N LYS A 91 5.15 -5.51 -6.29
CA LYS A 91 4.69 -6.55 -7.22
C LYS A 91 3.43 -7.24 -6.68
N ARG A 92 3.41 -7.62 -5.40
CA ARG A 92 2.21 -8.18 -4.75
C ARG A 92 1.05 -7.19 -4.81
N ASN A 93 1.27 -5.92 -4.46
CA ASN A 93 0.23 -4.89 -4.48
C ASN A 93 -0.42 -4.74 -5.85
N SER A 94 0.40 -4.72 -6.91
CA SER A 94 -0.08 -4.62 -8.30
C SER A 94 -0.94 -5.81 -8.74
N SER A 95 -0.78 -6.99 -8.13
CA SER A 95 -1.67 -8.15 -8.38
C SER A 95 -2.99 -8.10 -7.62
N VAL A 96 -3.08 -7.27 -6.57
CA VAL A 96 -4.30 -7.12 -5.77
C VAL A 96 -5.20 -6.05 -6.35
N LYS A 97 -4.64 -4.87 -6.67
CA LYS A 97 -5.32 -3.73 -7.29
C LYS A 97 -4.33 -2.76 -7.97
N THR A 98 -4.85 -1.84 -8.79
CA THR A 98 -4.04 -0.94 -9.63
C THR A 98 -3.19 0.06 -8.84
N ALA A 99 -3.78 0.73 -7.86
CA ALA A 99 -3.17 1.87 -7.17
C ALA A 99 -3.59 1.91 -5.68
N PRO A 100 -2.79 2.54 -4.80
CA PRO A 100 -3.22 2.83 -3.45
C PRO A 100 -4.35 3.86 -3.49
N GLN A 101 -5.45 3.55 -2.80
CA GLN A 101 -6.59 4.44 -2.60
C GLN A 101 -6.56 5.06 -1.21
N ARG A 102 -7.03 6.31 -1.12
CA ARG A 102 -7.16 7.05 0.12
C ARG A 102 -8.53 6.79 0.75
N TRP A 103 -8.58 6.67 2.08
CA TRP A 103 -9.81 6.37 2.82
C TRP A 103 -10.83 7.51 2.69
N GLN A 104 -10.37 8.75 2.84
CA GLN A 104 -11.22 9.93 2.79
C GLN A 104 -11.91 10.15 1.43
N ASP A 105 -11.43 9.50 0.37
CA ASP A 105 -11.94 9.64 -1.00
C ASP A 105 -12.73 8.40 -1.47
N ASN A 106 -13.15 7.51 -0.54
CA ASN A 106 -13.71 6.20 -0.88
C ASN A 106 -15.25 6.17 -1.05
N ALA A 107 -15.94 7.32 -1.05
CA ALA A 107 -17.40 7.38 -1.05
C ALA A 107 -18.04 6.59 -2.22
N ALA A 108 -17.39 6.57 -3.38
CA ALA A 108 -17.83 5.83 -4.56
C ALA A 108 -17.82 4.30 -4.37
N ASP A 109 -17.02 3.79 -3.42
CA ASP A 109 -16.94 2.36 -3.14
C ASP A 109 -18.14 1.90 -2.28
N GLY A 110 -18.92 2.79 -1.67
CA GLY A 110 -20.06 2.44 -0.81
C GLY A 110 -19.66 1.94 0.59
N PRO A 111 -20.64 1.58 1.45
CA PRO A 111 -20.38 1.26 2.85
C PRO A 111 -19.67 -0.08 3.05
N PHE A 112 -19.07 -0.22 4.24
CA PHE A 112 -18.41 -1.43 4.74
C PHE A 112 -19.08 -1.85 6.04
N ASP A 113 -19.24 -3.16 6.25
CA ASP A 113 -19.79 -3.70 7.49
C ASP A 113 -18.75 -3.72 8.61
N VAL A 114 -17.48 -3.95 8.26
CA VAL A 114 -16.37 -4.02 9.23
C VAL A 114 -15.13 -3.31 8.67
N VAL A 115 -14.58 -2.39 9.46
CA VAL A 115 -13.34 -1.66 9.13
C VAL A 115 -12.24 -2.07 10.12
N PHE A 116 -11.12 -2.57 9.60
CA PHE A 116 -9.94 -2.93 10.37
C PHE A 116 -8.86 -1.86 10.19
N THR A 117 -8.41 -1.27 11.30
CA THR A 117 -7.30 -0.33 11.32
C THR A 117 -6.08 -0.97 11.96
N PHE A 118 -4.88 -0.65 11.44
CA PHE A 118 -3.64 -1.33 11.84
C PHE A 118 -2.78 -0.53 12.82
N GLU A 119 -3.28 0.59 13.33
CA GLU A 119 -2.69 1.42 14.39
C GLU A 119 -3.72 2.44 14.89
N GLU A 120 -3.59 2.88 16.14
CA GLU A 120 -4.49 3.84 16.81
C GLU A 120 -4.65 5.13 16.01
N LYS A 121 -3.55 5.75 15.57
CA LYS A 121 -3.61 6.96 14.74
C LYS A 121 -4.42 6.78 13.43
N VAL A 122 -4.42 5.58 12.85
CA VAL A 122 -5.24 5.29 11.65
C VAL A 122 -6.70 5.11 12.03
N PHE A 123 -6.98 4.52 13.19
CA PHE A 123 -8.32 4.47 13.76
C PHE A 123 -8.91 5.86 13.95
N ASP A 124 -8.18 6.76 14.59
CA ASP A 124 -8.63 8.14 14.83
C ASP A 124 -8.98 8.83 13.51
N MET A 125 -8.10 8.75 12.51
CA MET A 125 -8.36 9.34 11.17
C MET A 125 -9.51 8.68 10.41
N VAL A 126 -9.88 7.44 10.71
CA VAL A 126 -11.05 6.77 10.12
C VAL A 126 -12.34 7.26 10.77
N VAL A 127 -12.32 7.52 12.08
CA VAL A 127 -13.48 7.95 12.87
C VAL A 127 -13.74 9.45 12.77
N GLU A 128 -12.68 10.27 12.74
CA GLU A 128 -12.74 11.73 12.66
C GLU A 128 -13.03 12.28 11.25
N GLY A 129 -13.09 11.39 10.25
CA GLY A 129 -13.26 11.72 8.82
C GLY A 129 -14.51 12.53 8.51
#